data_AF-A0A0E4CT09-F1
#
_entry.id   AF-A0A0E4CT09-F1
#
_cell.length_a   1.000
_cell.length_b   1.000
_cell.length_c   1.000
_cell.angle_alpha   90.00
_cell.angle_beta   90.00
_cell.angle_gamma   90.00
#
_symmetry.space_group_name_H-M   'P 1'
#
loop_
_entity.id
_entity.type
_entity.pdbx_description
1 polymer ?
#
loop_
_entity_poly.entity_id
_entity_poly.type
_entity_poly.pdbx_seq_one_letter_code
_entity_poly.pdbx_strand_id
1 'polypeptide(L)' 'MRYEETEVGICKECGCTLTTPCIDQKFGSCWWMDKNQNLCSHCFYGLNMEEVDV' A
#
# COMPACT_ATOMS: atom_id res chain seq x y z
N MET A 1 -13.81 25.97 8.42
CA MET A 1 -12.63 25.23 8.91
C MET A 1 -12.21 24.32 7.76
N ARG A 2 -11.04 24.52 7.15
CA ARG A 2 -10.51 23.58 6.16
C ARG A 2 -9.69 22.58 6.95
N TYR A 3 -10.26 21.42 7.22
CA TYR A 3 -9.44 20.26 7.53
C TYR A 3 -8.68 20.00 6.24
N GLU A 4 -7.38 20.29 6.24
CA GLU A 4 -6.47 19.63 5.30
C GLU A 4 -6.63 18.15 5.63
N GLU A 5 -7.53 17.50 4.90
CA GLU A 5 -7.69 16.06 4.88
C GLU A 5 -6.40 15.55 4.27
N THR A 6 -5.35 15.45 5.09
CA THR A 6 -4.21 14.60 4.74
C THR A 6 -4.84 13.28 4.38
N GLU A 7 -4.76 12.88 3.11
CA GLU A 7 -5.32 11.65 2.58
C GLU A 7 -4.68 10.45 3.31
N VAL A 8 -5.19 10.16 4.50
CA VAL A 8 -4.83 9.01 5.32
C VAL A 8 -5.57 7.80 4.76
N GLY A 9 -4.92 6.64 4.77
CA GLY A 9 -5.49 5.44 4.17
C GLY A 9 -5.31 5.37 2.65
N ILE A 10 -4.39 6.15 2.09
CA ILE A 10 -3.91 6.02 0.72
C ILE A 10 -2.40 5.80 0.75
N CYS A 11 -1.92 4.71 0.14
CA CYS A 11 -0.49 4.49 -0.02
C CYS A 11 0.10 5.53 -0.98
N LYS A 12 1.14 6.26 -0.56
CA LYS A 12 1.78 7.30 -1.38
C LYS A 12 2.59 6.76 -2.55
N GLU A 13 3.00 5.49 -2.50
CA GLU A 13 3.79 4.84 -3.54
C GLU A 13 2.93 4.25 -4.67
N CYS A 14 1.82 3.58 -4.33
CA CYS A 14 0.98 2.89 -5.31
C CYS A 14 -0.48 3.36 -5.36
N GLY A 15 -0.91 4.22 -4.45
CA GLY A 15 -2.29 4.72 -4.38
C GLY A 15 -3.31 3.71 -3.84
N CYS A 16 -2.89 2.53 -3.37
CA CYS A 16 -3.84 1.56 -2.82
C CYS A 16 -4.54 2.11 -1.58
N THR A 17 -5.76 1.64 -1.33
CA THR A 17 -6.57 2.02 -0.17
C THR A 17 -7.05 0.78 0.58
N LEU A 18 -7.76 0.97 1.68
CA LEU A 18 -8.36 -0.16 2.42
C LEU A 18 -9.38 -0.94 1.58
N THR A 19 -10.14 -0.26 0.72
CA THR A 19 -11.17 -0.88 -0.15
C THR A 19 -10.61 -1.36 -1.48
N THR A 20 -9.51 -0.77 -1.94
CA THR A 20 -8.76 -1.18 -3.13
C THR A 20 -7.30 -1.48 -2.77
N PRO A 21 -7.03 -2.57 -2.02
CA PRO A 21 -5.68 -2.92 -1.60
C PRO A 21 -4.86 -3.54 -2.76
N CYS A 22 -3.53 -3.47 -2.68
CA CYS A 22 -2.67 -4.33 -3.47
C CYS A 22 -2.94 -5.79 -3.11
N ILE A 23 -2.94 -6.68 -4.10
CA ILE A 23 -3.14 -8.12 -3.89
C ILE A 23 -1.88 -8.85 -4.32
N ASP A 24 -1.28 -9.57 -3.37
CA ASP A 24 -0.24 -10.56 -3.64
C ASP A 24 -0.88 -11.96 -3.71
N GLN A 25 -0.45 -12.78 -4.67
CA GLN A 25 -1.03 -14.12 -4.86
C GLN A 25 -0.79 -15.07 -3.68
N LYS A 26 0.31 -14.88 -2.94
CA LYS A 26 0.73 -15.73 -1.82
C LYS A 26 0.27 -15.19 -0.47
N PHE A 27 0.25 -13.87 -0.30
CA PHE A 27 -0.02 -13.21 0.98
C PHE A 27 -1.39 -12.51 1.04
N GLY A 28 -2.10 -12.37 -0.09
CA GLY A 28 -3.39 -11.71 -0.16
C GLY A 28 -3.28 -10.18 -0.14
N SER A 29 -4.29 -9.52 0.44
CA SER A 29 -4.35 -8.06 0.49
C SER A 29 -3.24 -7.45 1.34
N CYS A 30 -2.69 -6.32 0.89
CA CYS A 30 -1.73 -5.55 1.67
C CYS A 30 -2.37 -4.90 2.92
N TRP A 31 -1.54 -4.58 3.91
CA TRP A 31 -1.93 -3.85 5.13
C TRP A 31 -1.07 -2.59 5.30
N TRP A 32 -1.47 -1.70 6.22
CA TRP A 32 -0.71 -0.47 6.52
C TRP A 32 0.53 -0.77 7.38
N MET A 33 1.68 -0.24 6.97
CA MET A 33 2.95 -0.42 7.70
C MET A 33 3.23 0.71 8.69
N ASP A 34 2.57 1.85 8.53
CA ASP A 34 2.73 3.03 9.37
C ASP A 34 1.41 3.49 9.96
N LYS A 35 1.48 4.26 11.06
CA LYS A 35 0.31 4.77 11.78
C LYS A 35 -0.48 5.81 11.00
N ASN A 36 0.17 6.50 10.07
CA ASN A 36 -0.46 7.50 9.21
C ASN A 36 -1.17 6.85 8.00
N GLN A 37 -1.08 5.52 7.87
CA GLN A 37 -1.68 4.73 6.81
C GLN A 37 -1.33 5.28 5.42
N ASN A 38 -0.05 5.60 5.22
CA ASN A 38 0.44 6.21 3.99
C ASN A 38 1.43 5.32 3.21
N LEU A 39 1.78 4.16 3.76
CA LEU A 39 2.62 3.14 3.15
C LEU A 39 2.01 1.75 3.39
N CYS A 40 1.76 1.01 2.31
CA CYS A 40 1.27 -0.36 2.39
C CYS A 40 2.42 -1.38 2.45
N SER A 41 2.12 -2.58 2.95
CA SER A 41 3.10 -3.67 3.08
C SER A 41 3.66 -4.12 1.73
N HIS A 42 2.87 -4.06 0.67
CA HIS A 42 3.31 -4.40 -0.69
C HIS A 42 4.47 -3.50 -1.15
N CYS A 43 4.31 -2.18 -1.01
CA CYS A 43 5.36 -1.21 -1.36
C CYS A 43 6.53 -1.25 -0.36
N PHE A 44 6.26 -1.46 0.93
CA PHE A 44 7.32 -1.56 1.94
C PHE A 44 8.27 -2.75 1.67
N TYR A 45 7.72 -3.91 1.32
CA TYR A 45 8.53 -5.10 1.01
C TYR A 45 9.03 -5.14 -0.43
N GLY A 46 8.63 -4.18 -1.27
CA GLY A 46 9.00 -4.18 -2.69
C GLY A 46 8.46 -5.40 -3.42
N LEU A 47 7.26 -5.88 -3.09
CA LEU A 47 6.59 -7.00 -3.78
C LEU A 47 6.13 -6.65 -5.21
N ASN A 48 6.72 -5.61 -5.80
CA ASN A 48 6.60 -5.31 -7.22
C ASN A 48 7.24 -6.47 -7.97
N MET A 49 6.41 -7.43 -8.38
CA MET A 49 6.61 -8.44 -9.41
C MET A 49 7.92 -8.24 -10.22
N GLU A 50 9.01 -8.75 -9.67
CA GLU A 50 10.23 -9.09 -10.40
C GLU A 50 10.67 -10.45 -9.87
N GLU A 51 9.88 -11.48 -10.17
CA GLU A 51 10.49 -12.74 -10.59
C GLU A 51 11.25 -12.42 -11.89
N VAL A 52 12.50 -11.98 -11.75
CA VAL A 52 13.46 -12.14 -12.83
C VAL A 52 13.82 -13.62 -12.81
N ASP A 53 13.10 -14.40 -13.61
CA ASP A 53 13.54 -15.72 -14.04
C ASP A 53 14.95 -15.58 -14.65
N VAL A 54 15.97 -16.12 -13.98
CA VAL A 54 17.28 -16.46 -14.57
C VAL A 54 17.52 -17.95 -14.38
#